data_AF-A0A3C0M8A1-F1
#
_entry.id   AF-A0A3C0M8A1-F1
#
_cell.length_a   1.000
_cell.length_b   1.000
_cell.length_c   1.000
_cell.angle_alpha   90.00
_cell.angle_beta   90.00
_cell.angle_gamma   90.00
#
_symmetry.space_group_name_H-M   'P 1'
#
loop_
_entity.id
_entity.type
_entity.pdbx_description
1 polymer ?
#
loop_
_entity_poly.entity_id
_entity_poly.type
_entity_poly.pdbx_seq_one_letter_code
_entity_poly.pdbx_strand_id
1 'polypeptide(L)'
;MRRLFGMIAALALWVGAVAPGMAQLSPDWTQCVGGPSVSFDQQIAGCTRIIDSGTEGSEGLTVAFYNRGVAYHAEQEIARAIQDYDEAIRINPNYALAFNNRGNAYADKGGFTRAIEDYDQAIRLRPDDPDAYYNRGNMHRLMGDMNRAIQDYDQAISLKPDHVFALTNRGIAYGAKGDFSRAIESYDTAIRFEPGDAFALNNRGVTFMDKGDFARAIADFDQAIRLNPDFALAYANRGRAYLKLEQIERAIADLEKGVALDPNLGDWAKSALAEARAAQKALASRAIAAARRIAMIIGNGQYPYIGTLKNAENDAVKIAAALQAKGYEIMGPNGTAAPFTNLTKSQMEAALDAFQGQAVTAEVALIWYAGHGSSFQIADQQKDNFLLPIDFRSKDAKDILVKGVSVERMKRAVIPSSRLRVLIIDACRDNNVQVTTRGLKRGLLPEGRNNDMVIMFSTKAGEQAEDGDGELSPFAEGFLEELSANPKNTILNFLTAVSGRVKAKTDPDQIPEIFTNVTDPKLTLVK
;
A
#
# COMPACT_ATOMS: atom_id res chain seq x y z
N MET A 1 2.67 -17.52 -16.46
CA MET A 1 2.88 -18.78 -15.68
C MET A 1 3.62 -19.90 -16.45
N ARG A 2 4.32 -19.66 -17.56
CA ARG A 2 5.10 -20.71 -18.29
C ARG A 2 6.58 -20.36 -18.58
N ARG A 3 7.14 -19.31 -17.97
CA ARG A 3 8.54 -18.87 -18.19
C ARG A 3 9.32 -18.54 -16.91
N LEU A 4 8.93 -19.15 -15.78
CA LEU A 4 9.62 -19.00 -14.49
C LEU A 4 10.21 -20.33 -13.97
N PHE A 5 10.11 -21.40 -14.74
CA PHE A 5 11.02 -22.54 -14.60
C PHE A 5 12.34 -22.10 -15.22
N GLY A 6 13.17 -21.46 -14.40
CA GLY A 6 14.54 -21.13 -14.75
C GLY A 6 15.19 -22.34 -15.39
N MET A 7 15.79 -22.10 -16.54
CA MET A 7 16.67 -23.00 -17.28
C MET A 7 17.34 -23.97 -16.29
N ILE A 8 16.98 -25.25 -16.35
CA ILE A 8 17.94 -26.30 -16.04
C ILE A 8 19.07 -25.99 -17.00
N ALA A 9 20.14 -25.36 -16.48
CA ALA A 9 21.23 -24.87 -17.30
C ALA A 9 21.75 -26.05 -18.10
N ALA A 10 21.46 -26.06 -19.39
CA ALA A 10 21.95 -27.00 -20.39
C ALA A 10 23.44 -26.76 -20.67
N LEU A 11 24.24 -26.55 -19.62
CA LEU A 11 25.63 -26.15 -19.70
C LEU A 11 26.45 -26.98 -18.72
N ALA A 12 26.48 -28.29 -18.97
CA ALA A 12 27.63 -29.19 -18.76
C ALA A 12 27.38 -30.62 -19.29
N LEU A 13 26.70 -30.80 -20.43
CA LEU A 13 26.71 -32.09 -21.14
C LEU A 13 27.68 -32.02 -22.29
N TRP A 14 28.95 -31.81 -21.98
CA TRP A 14 29.96 -31.75 -23.03
C TRP A 14 31.28 -32.37 -22.63
N VAL A 15 31.17 -33.65 -22.28
CA VAL A 15 32.21 -34.63 -22.55
C VAL A 15 31.47 -35.89 -23.00
N GLY A 16 31.40 -36.13 -24.32
CA GLY A 16 31.03 -37.44 -24.82
C GLY A 16 31.94 -38.47 -24.17
N ALA A 17 31.37 -39.53 -23.61
CA ALA A 17 32.20 -40.55 -22.98
C ALA A 17 33.04 -41.22 -24.08
N VAL A 18 34.33 -41.38 -23.81
CA VAL A 18 35.26 -42.11 -24.69
C VAL A 18 35.53 -43.46 -24.03
N ALA A 19 35.39 -44.55 -24.78
CA ALA A 19 35.74 -45.87 -24.27
C ALA A 19 37.25 -45.94 -23.94
N PRO A 20 37.68 -46.59 -22.84
CA PRO A 20 39.09 -46.79 -22.53
C PRO A 20 39.81 -47.55 -23.66
N GLY A 21 40.94 -47.02 -24.13
CA GLY A 21 41.85 -47.73 -25.06
C GLY A 21 41.80 -47.32 -26.54
N MET A 22 40.99 -46.34 -26.94
CA MET A 22 40.97 -45.85 -28.33
C MET A 22 42.09 -44.82 -28.57
N ALA A 23 43.22 -45.28 -29.13
CA ALA A 23 44.36 -44.39 -29.46
C ALA A 23 44.06 -43.44 -30.65
N GLN A 24 43.10 -43.76 -31.51
CA GLN A 24 42.56 -42.88 -32.56
C GLN A 24 41.11 -43.29 -32.89
N LEU A 25 40.17 -42.33 -32.85
CA LEU A 25 38.75 -42.57 -33.13
C LEU A 25 38.52 -42.72 -34.65
N SER A 26 37.67 -43.67 -35.04
CA SER A 26 37.17 -43.73 -36.42
C SER A 26 36.35 -42.46 -36.74
N PRO A 27 36.09 -42.14 -38.03
CA PRO A 27 35.23 -41.01 -38.38
C PRO A 27 33.84 -41.08 -37.73
N ASP A 28 33.27 -42.28 -37.64
CA ASP A 28 31.97 -42.50 -37.00
C ASP A 28 32.03 -42.30 -35.48
N TRP A 29 33.09 -42.80 -34.83
CA TRP A 29 33.33 -42.57 -33.40
C TRP A 29 33.61 -41.10 -33.07
N THR A 30 34.31 -40.39 -33.96
CA THR A 30 34.54 -38.94 -33.83
C THR A 30 33.22 -38.18 -33.87
N GLN A 31 32.30 -38.56 -34.77
CA GLN A 31 30.97 -37.98 -34.79
C GLN A 31 30.17 -38.39 -33.55
N CYS A 32 30.18 -39.66 -33.15
CA CYS A 32 29.38 -40.15 -32.04
C CYS A 32 29.77 -39.57 -30.68
N VAL A 33 31.07 -39.40 -30.41
CA VAL A 33 31.54 -38.73 -29.19
C VAL A 33 31.10 -37.26 -29.19
N GLY A 34 30.97 -36.64 -30.36
CA GLY A 34 30.64 -35.23 -30.49
C GLY A 34 31.87 -34.33 -30.31
N GLY A 35 31.62 -33.02 -30.20
CA GLY A 35 32.68 -32.01 -30.09
C GLY A 35 32.29 -30.68 -30.74
N PRO A 36 33.15 -29.64 -30.69
CA PRO A 36 32.73 -28.25 -30.95
C PRO A 36 32.29 -28.01 -32.38
N SER A 37 32.79 -28.85 -33.26
CA SER A 37 32.55 -28.86 -34.69
C SER A 37 31.51 -29.90 -35.13
N VAL A 38 30.90 -30.64 -34.20
CA VAL A 38 29.94 -31.72 -34.50
C VAL A 38 28.56 -31.27 -34.05
N SER A 39 27.60 -31.17 -34.98
CA SER A 39 26.20 -30.90 -34.63
C SER A 39 25.56 -32.12 -33.97
N PHE A 40 24.48 -31.94 -33.21
CA PHE A 40 23.77 -33.06 -32.60
C PHE A 40 23.19 -34.02 -33.65
N ASP A 41 22.74 -33.54 -34.81
CA ASP A 41 22.37 -34.40 -35.95
C ASP A 41 23.52 -35.29 -36.43
N GLN A 42 24.72 -34.72 -36.55
CA GLN A 42 25.91 -35.48 -36.93
C GLN A 42 26.28 -36.50 -35.85
N GLN A 43 26.15 -36.12 -34.58
CA GLN A 43 26.38 -37.02 -33.45
C GLN A 43 25.41 -38.20 -33.44
N ILE A 44 24.12 -37.92 -33.64
CA ILE A 44 23.06 -38.93 -33.75
C ILE A 44 23.36 -39.89 -34.91
N ALA A 45 23.72 -39.35 -36.07
CA ALA A 45 24.04 -40.15 -37.24
C ALA A 45 25.30 -41.02 -37.03
N GLY A 46 26.34 -40.47 -36.43
CA GLY A 46 27.57 -41.20 -36.08
C GLY A 46 27.31 -42.36 -35.14
N CYS A 47 26.63 -42.10 -34.01
CA CYS A 47 26.30 -43.16 -33.06
C CYS A 47 25.36 -44.21 -33.65
N THR A 48 24.41 -43.81 -34.51
CA THR A 48 23.50 -44.75 -35.18
C THR A 48 24.26 -45.71 -36.08
N ARG A 49 25.25 -45.24 -36.86
CA ARG A 49 26.08 -46.13 -37.68
C ARG A 49 26.88 -47.13 -36.85
N ILE A 50 27.38 -46.71 -35.68
CA ILE A 50 28.10 -47.59 -34.75
C ILE A 50 27.17 -48.65 -34.16
N ILE A 51 25.96 -48.26 -33.75
CA ILE A 51 24.97 -49.17 -33.19
C ILE A 51 24.50 -50.18 -34.25
N ASP A 52 24.24 -49.71 -35.47
CA ASP A 52 23.71 -50.52 -36.57
C ASP A 52 24.78 -51.41 -37.21
N SER A 53 26.08 -51.12 -37.04
CA SER A 53 27.15 -51.95 -37.61
C SER A 53 27.18 -53.36 -37.02
N GLY A 54 26.71 -53.52 -35.77
CA GLY A 54 26.74 -54.79 -35.03
C GLY A 54 28.16 -55.29 -34.73
N THR A 55 29.19 -54.45 -34.91
CA THR A 55 30.60 -54.85 -34.74
C THR A 55 31.18 -54.49 -33.37
N GLU A 56 30.52 -53.60 -32.63
CA GLU A 56 31.01 -53.13 -31.33
C GLU A 56 30.73 -54.12 -30.20
N GLY A 57 31.66 -54.20 -29.25
CA GLY A 57 31.46 -54.91 -27.99
C GLY A 57 30.46 -54.19 -27.07
N SER A 58 30.10 -54.81 -25.95
CA SER A 58 29.15 -54.25 -24.98
C SER A 58 29.54 -52.85 -24.51
N GLU A 59 30.83 -52.61 -24.23
CA GLU A 59 31.33 -51.31 -23.78
C GLU A 59 31.17 -50.22 -24.85
N GLY A 60 31.54 -50.52 -26.11
CA GLY A 60 31.35 -49.60 -27.24
C GLY A 60 29.87 -49.31 -27.50
N LEU A 61 29.01 -50.32 -27.45
CA LEU A 61 27.57 -50.14 -27.60
C LEU A 61 26.97 -49.30 -26.47
N THR A 62 27.33 -49.55 -25.20
CA THR A 62 26.89 -48.72 -24.06
C THR A 62 27.21 -47.25 -24.30
N VAL A 63 28.45 -46.95 -24.71
CA VAL A 63 28.90 -45.57 -24.95
C VAL A 63 28.16 -44.97 -26.15
N ALA A 64 27.96 -45.72 -27.23
CA ALA A 64 27.26 -45.23 -28.42
C ALA A 64 25.78 -44.93 -28.14
N PHE A 65 25.06 -45.81 -27.45
CA PHE A 65 23.68 -45.55 -27.01
C PHE A 65 23.63 -44.35 -26.08
N TYR A 66 24.51 -44.29 -25.08
CA TYR A 66 24.56 -43.15 -24.17
C TYR A 66 24.79 -41.81 -24.89
N ASN A 67 25.81 -41.73 -25.76
CA ASN A 67 26.14 -40.49 -26.48
C ASN A 67 25.01 -40.08 -27.44
N ARG A 68 24.33 -41.05 -28.09
CA ARG A 68 23.15 -40.77 -28.91
C ARG A 68 21.98 -40.26 -28.07
N GLY A 69 21.79 -40.84 -26.88
CA GLY A 69 20.81 -40.37 -25.90
C GLY A 69 21.07 -38.93 -25.46
N VAL A 70 22.33 -38.56 -25.22
CA VAL A 70 22.73 -37.17 -24.92
C VAL A 70 22.36 -36.22 -26.05
N ALA A 71 22.65 -36.60 -27.30
CA ALA A 71 22.31 -35.78 -28.46
C ALA A 71 20.79 -35.63 -28.65
N TYR A 72 20.01 -36.70 -28.51
CA TYR A 72 18.54 -36.62 -28.53
C TYR A 72 17.99 -35.72 -27.41
N HIS A 73 18.59 -35.77 -26.21
CA HIS A 73 18.17 -34.93 -25.10
C HIS A 73 18.40 -33.44 -25.41
N ALA A 74 19.55 -33.11 -25.99
CA ALA A 74 19.87 -31.75 -26.43
C ALA A 74 18.89 -31.22 -27.49
N GLU A 75 18.49 -32.07 -28.44
CA GLU A 75 17.47 -31.78 -29.47
C GLU A 75 16.01 -31.84 -28.95
N GLN A 76 15.81 -31.96 -27.64
CA GLN A 76 14.49 -32.05 -27.00
C GLN A 76 13.66 -33.29 -27.42
N GLU A 77 14.29 -34.31 -28.03
CA GLU A 77 13.69 -35.61 -28.33
C GLU A 77 13.70 -36.53 -27.08
N ILE A 78 13.10 -36.06 -25.98
CA ILE A 78 13.21 -36.65 -24.63
C ILE A 78 12.85 -38.15 -24.59
N ALA A 79 11.85 -38.59 -25.36
CA ALA A 79 11.43 -39.99 -25.37
C ALA A 79 12.51 -40.92 -25.97
N ARG A 80 13.21 -40.47 -27.02
CA ARG A 80 14.28 -41.24 -27.65
C ARG A 80 15.54 -41.23 -26.79
N ALA A 81 15.83 -40.11 -26.14
CA ALA A 81 16.91 -40.02 -25.17
C ALA A 81 16.74 -41.06 -24.05
N ILE A 82 15.54 -41.16 -23.45
CA ILE A 82 15.24 -42.15 -22.41
C ILE A 82 15.43 -43.57 -22.94
N GLN A 83 14.94 -43.88 -24.15
CA GLN A 83 15.09 -45.20 -24.76
C GLN A 83 16.57 -45.59 -24.95
N ASP A 84 17.40 -44.66 -25.42
CA ASP A 84 18.83 -44.89 -25.60
C ASP A 84 19.56 -45.04 -24.26
N TYR A 85 19.18 -44.28 -23.23
CA TYR A 85 19.72 -44.48 -21.89
C TYR A 85 19.28 -45.82 -21.27
N ASP A 86 18.03 -46.25 -21.47
CA ASP A 86 17.53 -47.56 -21.05
C ASP A 86 18.39 -48.67 -21.65
N GLU A 87 18.74 -48.56 -22.94
CA GLU A 87 19.56 -49.55 -23.62
C GLU A 87 21.02 -49.53 -23.14
N ALA A 88 21.61 -48.34 -22.93
CA ALA A 88 22.93 -48.21 -22.34
C ALA A 88 23.01 -48.87 -20.94
N ILE A 89 21.98 -48.67 -20.10
CA ILE A 89 21.86 -49.26 -18.76
C ILE A 89 21.61 -50.77 -18.84
N ARG A 90 20.82 -51.23 -19.80
CA ARG A 90 20.56 -52.67 -20.02
C ARG A 90 21.85 -53.41 -20.37
N ILE A 91 22.71 -52.80 -21.20
CA ILE A 91 24.00 -53.37 -21.61
C ILE A 91 25.03 -53.28 -20.48
N ASN A 92 25.08 -52.15 -19.78
CA ASN A 92 25.97 -51.92 -18.64
C ASN A 92 25.21 -51.33 -17.44
N PRO A 93 24.75 -52.17 -16.50
CA PRO A 93 24.02 -51.72 -15.30
C PRO A 93 24.85 -50.89 -14.32
N ASN A 94 26.17 -50.79 -14.52
CA ASN A 94 27.07 -49.99 -13.68
C ASN A 94 27.43 -48.65 -14.32
N TYR A 95 26.75 -48.25 -15.41
CA TYR A 95 27.06 -47.03 -16.14
C TYR A 95 26.37 -45.80 -15.53
N ALA A 96 26.97 -45.27 -14.46
CA ALA A 96 26.41 -44.18 -13.65
C ALA A 96 25.95 -42.94 -14.46
N LEU A 97 26.68 -42.60 -15.53
CA LEU A 97 26.34 -41.46 -16.40
C LEU A 97 24.98 -41.61 -17.08
N ALA A 98 24.62 -42.82 -17.54
CA ALA A 98 23.31 -43.05 -18.16
C ALA A 98 22.18 -42.94 -17.14
N PHE A 99 22.38 -43.39 -15.90
CA PHE A 99 21.41 -43.15 -14.83
C PHE A 99 21.22 -41.67 -14.57
N ASN A 100 22.29 -40.91 -14.36
CA ASN A 100 22.19 -39.46 -14.11
C ASN A 100 21.47 -38.74 -15.27
N ASN A 101 21.82 -39.03 -16.53
CA ASN A 101 21.23 -38.34 -17.67
C ASN A 101 19.80 -38.81 -18.00
N ARG A 102 19.45 -40.06 -17.72
CA ARG A 102 18.06 -40.52 -17.77
C ARG A 102 17.23 -39.86 -16.68
N GLY A 103 17.81 -39.66 -15.50
CA GLY A 103 17.23 -38.86 -14.43
C GLY A 103 16.92 -37.43 -14.87
N ASN A 104 17.87 -36.77 -15.55
CA ASN A 104 17.65 -35.43 -16.11
C ASN A 104 16.52 -35.43 -17.14
N ALA A 105 16.48 -36.40 -18.06
CA ALA A 105 15.41 -36.54 -19.04
C ALA A 105 14.03 -36.80 -18.39
N TYR A 106 13.97 -37.57 -17.30
CA TYR A 106 12.75 -37.73 -16.51
C TYR A 106 12.34 -36.42 -15.81
N ALA A 107 13.29 -35.66 -15.26
CA ALA A 107 13.03 -34.37 -14.63
C ALA A 107 12.40 -33.37 -15.62
N ASP A 108 12.93 -33.29 -16.85
CA ASP A 108 12.39 -32.42 -17.90
C ASP A 108 10.95 -32.78 -18.31
N LYS A 109 10.60 -34.07 -18.21
CA LYS A 109 9.23 -34.57 -18.43
C LYS A 109 8.31 -34.37 -17.21
N GLY A 110 8.83 -33.89 -16.09
CA GLY A 110 8.10 -33.76 -14.81
C GLY A 110 8.00 -35.07 -14.00
N GLY A 111 8.74 -36.11 -14.38
CA GLY A 111 8.80 -37.41 -13.71
C GLY A 111 9.75 -37.43 -12.50
N PHE A 112 9.52 -36.55 -11.51
CA PHE A 112 10.48 -36.30 -10.43
C PHE A 112 10.82 -37.53 -9.58
N THR A 113 9.86 -38.42 -9.30
CA THR A 113 10.13 -39.67 -8.56
C THR A 113 11.10 -40.59 -9.30
N ARG A 114 10.91 -40.77 -10.61
CA ARG A 114 11.82 -41.59 -11.43
C ARG A 114 13.19 -40.94 -11.57
N ALA A 115 13.22 -39.61 -11.67
CA ALA A 115 14.48 -38.88 -11.68
C ALA A 115 15.28 -39.14 -10.39
N ILE A 116 14.63 -39.08 -9.22
CA ILE A 116 15.26 -39.38 -7.93
C ILE A 116 15.77 -40.83 -7.88
N GLU A 117 14.97 -41.81 -8.31
CA GLU A 117 15.40 -43.22 -8.36
C GLU A 117 16.65 -43.42 -9.22
N ASP A 118 16.73 -42.73 -10.36
CA ASP A 118 17.89 -42.77 -11.24
C ASP A 118 19.12 -42.06 -10.63
N TYR A 119 18.95 -40.90 -9.99
CA TYR A 119 20.04 -40.25 -9.28
C TYR A 119 20.53 -41.09 -8.08
N ASP A 120 19.64 -41.79 -7.38
CA ASP A 120 20.02 -42.71 -6.30
C ASP A 120 20.91 -43.85 -6.81
N GLN A 121 20.63 -44.38 -8.01
CA GLN A 121 21.51 -45.36 -8.64
C GLN A 121 22.83 -44.75 -9.10
N ALA A 122 22.80 -43.56 -9.71
CA ALA A 122 24.02 -42.86 -10.11
C ALA A 122 24.95 -42.61 -8.91
N ILE A 123 24.41 -42.11 -7.80
CA ILE A 123 25.14 -41.85 -6.54
C ILE A 123 25.67 -43.16 -5.94
N ARG A 124 24.89 -44.25 -5.98
CA ARG A 124 25.36 -45.56 -5.49
C ARG A 124 26.56 -46.07 -6.26
N LEU A 125 26.56 -45.87 -7.59
CA LEU A 125 27.63 -46.31 -8.48
C LEU A 125 28.85 -45.36 -8.42
N ARG A 126 28.62 -44.07 -8.24
CA ARG A 126 29.63 -43.02 -8.16
C ARG A 126 29.31 -42.03 -7.03
N PRO A 127 29.72 -42.34 -5.79
CA PRO A 127 29.40 -41.51 -4.61
C PRO A 127 30.23 -40.21 -4.54
N ASP A 128 31.19 -40.02 -5.44
CA ASP A 128 32.03 -38.83 -5.58
C ASP A 128 31.57 -37.91 -6.72
N ASP A 129 30.36 -38.12 -7.26
CA ASP A 129 29.77 -37.28 -8.31
C ASP A 129 28.95 -36.12 -7.72
N PRO A 130 29.48 -34.88 -7.66
CA PRO A 130 28.74 -33.76 -7.08
C PRO A 130 27.49 -33.40 -7.89
N ASP A 131 27.49 -33.61 -9.21
CA ASP A 131 26.38 -33.24 -10.09
C ASP A 131 25.17 -34.14 -9.83
N ALA A 132 25.38 -35.43 -9.53
CA ALA A 132 24.31 -36.36 -9.18
C ALA A 132 23.58 -35.96 -7.87
N TYR A 133 24.33 -35.53 -6.85
CA TYR A 133 23.73 -34.97 -5.63
C TYR A 133 22.99 -33.66 -5.92
N TYR A 134 23.60 -32.73 -6.66
CA TYR A 134 22.95 -31.47 -7.04
C TYR A 134 21.62 -31.69 -7.78
N ASN A 135 21.61 -32.62 -8.75
CA ASN A 135 20.42 -32.95 -9.54
C ASN A 135 19.31 -33.58 -8.68
N ARG A 136 19.65 -34.51 -7.77
CA ARG A 136 18.69 -35.07 -6.81
C ARG A 136 18.15 -34.01 -5.85
N GLY A 137 19.03 -33.14 -5.34
CA GLY A 137 18.65 -32.03 -4.48
C GLY A 137 17.65 -31.08 -5.15
N ASN A 138 17.83 -30.81 -6.45
CA ASN A 138 16.86 -30.04 -7.24
C ASN A 138 15.48 -30.70 -7.30
N MET A 139 15.41 -32.03 -7.43
CA MET A 139 14.13 -32.74 -7.42
C MET A 139 13.45 -32.65 -6.07
N HIS A 140 14.19 -32.85 -4.97
CA HIS A 140 13.68 -32.66 -3.62
C HIS A 140 13.16 -31.24 -3.39
N ARG A 141 13.88 -30.22 -3.85
CA ARG A 141 13.45 -28.82 -3.78
C ARG A 141 12.15 -28.56 -4.56
N LEU A 142 12.04 -29.09 -5.78
CA LEU A 142 10.82 -28.97 -6.61
C LEU A 142 9.62 -29.68 -5.98
N MET A 143 9.86 -30.78 -5.25
CA MET A 143 8.84 -31.49 -4.48
C MET A 143 8.53 -30.85 -3.11
N GLY A 144 9.22 -29.77 -2.74
CA GLY A 144 9.04 -29.07 -1.47
C GLY A 144 9.80 -29.66 -0.28
N ASP A 145 10.58 -30.73 -0.46
CA ASP A 145 11.42 -31.31 0.61
C ASP A 145 12.74 -30.54 0.71
N MET A 146 12.68 -29.37 1.34
CA MET A 146 13.84 -28.51 1.52
C MET A 146 14.93 -29.15 2.39
N ASN A 147 14.58 -30.08 3.28
CA ASN A 147 15.57 -30.73 4.15
C ASN A 147 16.48 -31.66 3.36
N ARG A 148 15.90 -32.55 2.54
CA ARG A 148 16.69 -33.43 1.68
C ARG A 148 17.44 -32.67 0.59
N ALA A 149 16.82 -31.62 0.04
CA ALA A 149 17.51 -30.75 -0.91
C ALA A 149 18.78 -30.15 -0.32
N ILE A 150 18.71 -29.61 0.91
CA ILE A 150 19.88 -29.05 1.60
C ILE A 150 20.95 -30.11 1.85
N GLN A 151 20.58 -31.31 2.30
CA GLN A 151 21.53 -32.42 2.51
C GLN A 151 22.29 -32.77 1.23
N ASP A 152 21.58 -32.84 0.10
CA ASP A 152 22.17 -33.12 -1.20
C ASP A 152 23.07 -31.98 -1.69
N TYR A 153 22.65 -30.73 -1.52
CA TYR A 153 23.51 -29.59 -1.86
C TYR A 153 24.75 -29.52 -0.98
N ASP A 154 24.64 -29.82 0.32
CA ASP A 154 25.79 -29.89 1.22
C ASP A 154 26.77 -30.99 0.78
N GLN A 155 26.27 -32.14 0.33
CA GLN A 155 27.12 -33.20 -0.19
C GLN A 155 27.81 -32.79 -1.50
N ALA A 156 27.08 -32.19 -2.45
CA ALA A 156 27.65 -31.66 -3.69
C ALA A 156 28.76 -30.62 -3.42
N ILE A 157 28.53 -29.72 -2.46
CA ILE A 157 29.49 -28.67 -2.06
C ILE A 157 30.70 -29.26 -1.33
N SER A 158 30.52 -30.33 -0.54
CA SER A 158 31.65 -30.99 0.12
C SER A 158 32.59 -31.69 -0.87
N LEU A 159 32.03 -32.26 -1.94
CA LEU A 159 32.78 -32.87 -3.05
C LEU A 159 33.40 -31.82 -3.98
N LYS A 160 32.68 -30.72 -4.23
CA LYS A 160 33.10 -29.62 -5.10
C LYS A 160 32.79 -28.25 -4.46
N PRO A 161 33.73 -27.67 -3.70
CA PRO A 161 33.48 -26.44 -2.94
C PRO A 161 33.10 -25.21 -3.78
N ASP A 162 33.50 -25.18 -5.06
CA ASP A 162 33.20 -24.11 -6.02
C ASP A 162 31.95 -24.41 -6.87
N HIS A 163 31.10 -25.35 -6.47
CA HIS A 163 29.86 -25.66 -7.17
C HIS A 163 28.80 -24.56 -6.97
N VAL A 164 28.93 -23.46 -7.72
CA VAL A 164 28.11 -22.23 -7.60
C VAL A 164 26.61 -22.51 -7.66
N PHE A 165 26.15 -23.38 -8.55
CA PHE A 165 24.72 -23.73 -8.63
C PHE A 165 24.18 -24.41 -7.36
N ALA A 166 24.97 -25.28 -6.72
CA ALA A 166 24.57 -25.94 -5.48
C ALA A 166 24.57 -24.93 -4.32
N LEU A 167 25.56 -24.03 -4.27
CA LEU A 167 25.59 -22.93 -3.29
C LEU A 167 24.37 -22.02 -3.42
N THR A 168 24.06 -21.57 -4.63
CA THR A 168 22.89 -20.71 -4.90
C THR A 168 21.58 -21.41 -4.55
N ASN A 169 21.40 -22.68 -4.94
CA ASN A 169 20.18 -23.43 -4.64
C ASN A 169 20.05 -23.82 -3.16
N ARG A 170 21.16 -24.04 -2.45
CA ARG A 170 21.17 -24.18 -1.00
C ARG A 170 20.74 -22.89 -0.33
N GLY A 171 21.20 -21.74 -0.83
CA GLY A 171 20.73 -20.42 -0.41
C GLY A 171 19.21 -20.28 -0.52
N ILE A 172 18.65 -20.68 -1.67
CA ILE A 172 17.20 -20.65 -1.92
C ILE A 172 16.46 -21.57 -0.91
N ALA A 173 16.97 -22.78 -0.69
CA ALA A 173 16.34 -23.74 0.21
C ALA A 173 16.36 -23.28 1.68
N TYR A 174 17.46 -22.67 2.14
CA TYR A 174 17.53 -22.06 3.47
C TYR A 174 16.57 -20.86 3.61
N GLY A 175 16.50 -19.99 2.58
CA GLY A 175 15.58 -18.86 2.55
C GLY A 175 14.12 -19.30 2.61
N ALA A 176 13.74 -20.35 1.87
CA ALA A 176 12.40 -20.94 1.93
C ALA A 176 12.03 -21.50 3.31
N LYS A 177 13.02 -21.89 4.12
CA LYS A 177 12.85 -22.31 5.52
C LYS A 177 12.88 -21.15 6.52
N GLY A 178 13.10 -19.92 6.07
CA GLY A 178 13.27 -18.74 6.92
C GLY A 178 14.65 -18.63 7.57
N ASP A 179 15.61 -19.49 7.21
CA ASP A 179 16.99 -19.40 7.71
C ASP A 179 17.81 -18.45 6.85
N PHE A 180 17.52 -17.16 6.99
CA PHE A 180 18.13 -16.11 6.17
C PHE A 180 19.64 -16.01 6.36
N SER A 181 20.16 -16.34 7.55
CA SER A 181 21.60 -16.26 7.83
C SER A 181 22.38 -17.30 7.03
N ARG A 182 21.97 -18.57 7.04
CA ARG A 182 22.63 -19.61 6.22
C ARG A 182 22.37 -19.45 4.72
N ALA A 183 21.24 -18.85 4.36
CA ALA A 183 20.97 -18.48 2.97
C ALA A 183 22.00 -17.44 2.47
N ILE A 184 22.20 -16.36 3.23
CA ILE A 184 23.19 -15.31 2.92
C ILE A 184 24.60 -15.89 2.83
N GLU A 185 25.03 -16.75 3.78
CA GLU A 185 26.35 -17.39 3.75
C GLU A 185 26.59 -18.21 2.46
N SER A 186 25.54 -18.92 2.01
CA SER A 186 25.61 -19.70 0.78
C SER A 186 25.75 -18.80 -0.45
N TYR A 187 24.99 -17.70 -0.51
CA TYR A 187 25.13 -16.71 -1.59
C TYR A 187 26.45 -15.95 -1.54
N ASP A 188 26.95 -15.58 -0.36
CA ASP A 188 28.25 -14.93 -0.19
C ASP A 188 29.37 -15.81 -0.76
N THR A 189 29.31 -17.11 -0.48
CA THR A 189 30.26 -18.08 -1.01
C THR A 189 30.14 -18.23 -2.53
N ALA A 190 28.91 -18.30 -3.06
CA ALA A 190 28.66 -18.34 -4.51
C ALA A 190 29.22 -17.10 -5.23
N ILE A 191 28.91 -15.91 -4.73
CA ILE A 191 29.36 -14.62 -5.27
C ILE A 191 30.88 -14.47 -5.17
N ARG A 192 31.51 -15.06 -4.15
CA ARG A 192 32.98 -15.07 -4.04
C ARG A 192 33.64 -15.89 -5.16
N PHE A 193 33.03 -17.01 -5.55
CA PHE A 193 33.53 -17.82 -6.66
C PHE A 193 33.18 -17.20 -8.02
N GLU A 194 31.97 -16.66 -8.17
CA GLU A 194 31.49 -16.01 -9.39
C GLU A 194 30.91 -14.60 -9.09
N PRO A 195 31.77 -13.56 -9.01
CA PRO A 195 31.31 -12.19 -8.71
C PRO A 195 30.40 -11.57 -9.78
N GLY A 196 30.35 -12.17 -10.97
CA GLY A 196 29.53 -11.77 -12.11
C GLY A 196 28.11 -12.34 -12.11
N ASP A 197 27.74 -13.19 -11.14
CA ASP A 197 26.40 -13.77 -11.08
C ASP A 197 25.37 -12.76 -10.53
N ALA A 198 24.71 -12.05 -11.45
CA ALA A 198 23.63 -11.13 -11.13
C ALA A 198 22.45 -11.82 -10.43
N PHE A 199 22.16 -13.10 -10.71
CA PHE A 199 21.06 -13.82 -10.09
C PHE A 199 21.36 -14.14 -8.62
N ALA A 200 22.58 -14.57 -8.30
CA ALA A 200 23.01 -14.78 -6.91
C ALA A 200 22.91 -13.48 -6.10
N LEU A 201 23.36 -12.35 -6.66
CA LEU A 201 23.22 -11.03 -6.04
C LEU A 201 21.75 -10.66 -5.82
N ASN A 202 20.89 -10.81 -6.83
CA ASN A 202 19.45 -10.55 -6.67
C ASN A 202 18.84 -11.44 -5.58
N ASN A 203 19.17 -12.73 -5.53
CA ASN A 203 18.61 -13.65 -4.54
C ASN A 203 19.09 -13.33 -3.12
N ARG A 204 20.36 -12.94 -2.96
CA ARG A 204 20.88 -12.44 -1.67
C ARG A 204 20.20 -11.14 -1.27
N GLY A 205 19.98 -10.22 -2.21
CA GLY A 205 19.23 -8.99 -1.99
C GLY A 205 17.79 -9.24 -1.52
N VAL A 206 17.08 -10.20 -2.12
CA VAL A 206 15.76 -10.63 -1.65
C VAL A 206 15.83 -11.17 -0.22
N THR A 207 16.84 -11.98 0.08
CA THR A 207 17.05 -12.54 1.42
C THR A 207 17.32 -11.44 2.47
N PHE A 208 18.09 -10.40 2.12
CA PHE A 208 18.27 -9.23 2.98
C PHE A 208 16.96 -8.46 3.20
N MET A 209 16.15 -8.30 2.15
CA MET A 209 14.84 -7.65 2.25
C MET A 209 13.88 -8.44 3.17
N ASP A 210 13.87 -9.77 3.10
CA ASP A 210 13.05 -10.62 3.97
C ASP A 210 13.51 -10.56 5.44
N LYS A 211 14.80 -10.31 5.67
CA LYS A 211 15.37 -10.01 7.00
C LYS A 211 15.10 -8.58 7.47
N GLY A 212 14.55 -7.71 6.62
CA GLY A 212 14.30 -6.29 6.90
C GLY A 212 15.51 -5.37 6.70
N ASP A 213 16.62 -5.88 6.13
CA ASP A 213 17.81 -5.09 5.82
C ASP A 213 17.72 -4.52 4.39
N PHE A 214 16.91 -3.48 4.24
CA PHE A 214 16.66 -2.88 2.94
C PHE A 214 17.89 -2.20 2.34
N ALA A 215 18.83 -1.71 3.17
CA ALA A 215 20.03 -1.03 2.69
C ALA A 215 20.98 -2.00 1.98
N ARG A 216 21.25 -3.18 2.58
CA ARG A 216 22.06 -4.20 1.92
C ARG A 216 21.34 -4.83 0.72
N ALA A 217 20.02 -4.99 0.81
CA ALA A 217 19.21 -5.43 -0.33
C ALA A 217 19.39 -4.51 -1.55
N ILE A 218 19.26 -3.19 -1.35
CA ILE A 218 19.45 -2.19 -2.41
C ILE A 218 20.86 -2.27 -3.01
N ALA A 219 21.89 -2.41 -2.19
CA ALA A 219 23.27 -2.53 -2.68
C ALA A 219 23.49 -3.76 -3.58
N ASP A 220 22.87 -4.89 -3.23
CA ASP A 220 22.92 -6.11 -4.03
C ASP A 220 22.15 -5.96 -5.34
N PHE A 221 20.95 -5.37 -5.31
CA PHE A 221 20.18 -5.09 -6.51
C PHE A 221 20.90 -4.09 -7.44
N ASP A 222 21.54 -3.07 -6.87
CA ASP A 222 22.38 -2.13 -7.63
C ASP A 222 23.50 -2.85 -8.37
N GLN A 223 24.19 -3.78 -7.71
CA GLN A 223 25.26 -4.56 -8.34
C GLN A 223 24.70 -5.51 -9.41
N ALA A 224 23.58 -6.18 -9.14
CA ALA A 224 22.91 -7.05 -10.12
C ALA A 224 22.51 -6.27 -11.38
N ILE A 225 21.99 -5.06 -11.23
CA ILE A 225 21.61 -4.16 -12.34
C ILE A 225 22.84 -3.64 -13.08
N ARG A 226 23.96 -3.37 -12.39
CA ARG A 226 25.22 -3.00 -13.05
C ARG A 226 25.76 -4.13 -13.94
N LEU A 227 25.67 -5.38 -13.46
CA LEU A 227 26.10 -6.56 -14.21
C LEU A 227 25.15 -6.90 -15.35
N ASN A 228 23.85 -6.72 -15.14
CA ASN A 228 22.81 -6.94 -16.15
C ASN A 228 21.78 -5.79 -16.14
N PRO A 229 21.97 -4.77 -17.00
CA PRO A 229 21.06 -3.63 -17.09
C PRO A 229 19.63 -3.95 -17.54
N ASP A 230 19.39 -5.13 -18.11
CA ASP A 230 18.07 -5.60 -18.53
C ASP A 230 17.43 -6.56 -17.51
N PHE A 231 18.00 -6.67 -16.30
CA PHE A 231 17.47 -7.55 -15.26
C PHE A 231 16.22 -7.00 -14.60
N ALA A 232 15.07 -7.16 -15.26
CA ALA A 232 13.77 -6.66 -14.84
C ALA A 232 13.43 -6.97 -13.36
N LEU A 233 13.73 -8.18 -12.90
CA LEU A 233 13.45 -8.64 -11.53
C LEU A 233 14.23 -7.85 -10.48
N ALA A 234 15.50 -7.52 -10.74
CA ALA A 234 16.32 -6.75 -9.82
C ALA A 234 15.79 -5.31 -9.66
N TYR A 235 15.34 -4.67 -10.75
CA TYR A 235 14.68 -3.37 -10.66
C TYR A 235 13.41 -3.43 -9.80
N ALA A 236 12.52 -4.40 -10.06
CA ALA A 236 11.27 -4.48 -9.31
C ALA A 236 11.50 -4.80 -7.81
N ASN A 237 12.50 -5.63 -7.49
CA ASN A 237 12.88 -5.90 -6.10
C ASN A 237 13.50 -4.67 -5.42
N ARG A 238 14.37 -3.92 -6.11
CA ARG A 238 14.91 -2.65 -5.58
C ARG A 238 13.83 -1.61 -5.36
N GLY A 239 12.86 -1.52 -6.27
CA GLY A 239 11.69 -0.67 -6.11
C GLY A 239 10.84 -1.02 -4.88
N ARG A 240 10.64 -2.32 -4.59
CA ARG A 240 10.00 -2.76 -3.34
C ARG A 240 10.80 -2.37 -2.10
N ALA A 241 12.13 -2.50 -2.14
CA ALA A 241 12.98 -2.06 -1.03
C ALA A 241 12.87 -0.54 -0.80
N TYR A 242 12.82 0.26 -1.87
CA TYR A 242 12.58 1.71 -1.77
C TYR A 242 11.21 2.04 -1.17
N LEU A 243 10.15 1.28 -1.47
CA LEU A 243 8.84 1.47 -0.83
C LEU A 243 8.88 1.26 0.68
N LYS A 244 9.62 0.24 1.15
CA LYS A 244 9.77 -0.02 2.58
C LYS A 244 10.56 1.08 3.31
N LEU A 245 11.39 1.82 2.58
CA LEU A 245 12.11 2.99 3.09
C LEU A 245 11.36 4.31 2.81
N GLU A 246 10.11 4.27 2.37
CA GLU A 246 9.29 5.43 2.00
C GLU A 246 9.92 6.34 0.92
N GLN A 247 10.87 5.82 0.14
CA GLN A 247 11.49 6.52 -1.00
C GLN A 247 10.61 6.36 -2.24
N ILE A 248 9.39 6.92 -2.19
CA ILE A 248 8.29 6.64 -3.13
C ILE A 248 8.67 6.93 -4.60
N GLU A 249 9.38 8.03 -4.87
CA GLU A 249 9.75 8.39 -6.23
C GLU A 249 10.72 7.39 -6.86
N ARG A 250 11.75 6.97 -6.11
CA ARG A 250 12.71 5.95 -6.55
C ARG A 250 12.03 4.60 -6.76
N ALA A 251 11.10 4.25 -5.88
CA ALA A 251 10.31 3.05 -6.02
C ALA A 251 9.51 3.02 -7.32
N ILE A 252 8.79 4.09 -7.65
CA ILE A 252 8.01 4.20 -8.89
C ILE A 252 8.93 4.03 -10.11
N ALA A 253 10.05 4.76 -10.16
CA ALA A 253 10.98 4.71 -11.28
C ALA A 253 11.51 3.29 -11.55
N ASP A 254 11.91 2.58 -10.49
CA ASP A 254 12.41 1.21 -10.59
C ASP A 254 11.32 0.21 -10.99
N LEU A 255 10.14 0.30 -10.39
CA LEU A 255 9.03 -0.59 -10.70
C LEU A 255 8.53 -0.40 -12.14
N GLU A 256 8.50 0.85 -12.63
CA GLU A 256 8.20 1.15 -14.04
C GLU A 256 9.24 0.57 -14.98
N LYS A 257 10.54 0.73 -14.66
CA LYS A 257 11.63 0.17 -15.47
C LYS A 257 11.55 -1.36 -15.51
N GLY A 258 11.31 -2.02 -14.37
CA GLY A 258 11.14 -3.47 -14.28
C GLY A 258 9.97 -3.98 -15.13
N VAL A 259 8.79 -3.37 -15.01
CA VAL A 259 7.60 -3.74 -15.79
C VAL A 259 7.77 -3.44 -17.29
N ALA A 260 8.53 -2.41 -17.65
CA ALA A 260 8.83 -2.10 -19.04
C ALA A 260 9.79 -3.11 -19.68
N LEU A 261 10.81 -3.56 -18.94
CA LEU A 261 11.76 -4.58 -19.40
C LEU A 261 11.09 -5.97 -19.54
N ASP A 262 10.22 -6.33 -18.59
CA ASP A 262 9.42 -7.56 -18.66
C ASP A 262 7.95 -7.30 -18.29
N PRO A 263 7.05 -7.17 -19.27
CA PRO A 263 5.61 -7.03 -19.02
C PRO A 263 4.98 -8.22 -18.29
N ASN A 264 5.67 -9.37 -18.24
CA ASN A 264 5.27 -10.61 -17.60
C ASN A 264 5.99 -10.90 -16.26
N LEU A 265 6.67 -9.90 -15.68
CA LEU A 265 7.44 -10.00 -14.42
C LEU A 265 6.62 -10.50 -13.20
N GLY A 266 5.31 -10.61 -13.37
CA GLY A 266 4.33 -11.11 -12.41
C GLY A 266 3.41 -9.99 -11.95
N ASP A 267 2.20 -10.35 -11.50
CA ASP A 267 1.21 -9.37 -11.04
C ASP A 267 1.68 -8.60 -9.81
N TRP A 268 2.56 -9.21 -8.99
CA TRP A 268 3.12 -8.59 -7.79
C TRP A 268 3.87 -7.29 -8.08
N ALA A 269 4.60 -7.18 -9.20
CA ALA A 269 5.35 -5.98 -9.56
C ALA A 269 4.41 -4.83 -9.94
N LYS A 270 3.33 -5.15 -10.68
CA LYS A 270 2.27 -4.19 -11.03
C LYS A 270 1.50 -3.74 -9.79
N SER A 271 1.23 -4.65 -8.86
CA SER A 271 0.62 -4.32 -7.57
C SER A 271 1.50 -3.39 -6.73
N ALA A 272 2.80 -3.67 -6.65
CA ALA A 272 3.76 -2.79 -5.97
C ALA A 272 3.82 -1.39 -6.62
N LEU A 273 3.78 -1.30 -7.95
CA LEU A 273 3.71 -0.02 -8.66
C LEU A 273 2.43 0.75 -8.35
N ALA A 274 1.29 0.06 -8.27
CA ALA A 274 0.02 0.66 -7.89
C ALA A 274 0.04 1.18 -6.44
N GLU A 275 0.63 0.41 -5.52
CA GLU A 275 0.86 0.82 -4.13
C GLU A 275 1.73 2.09 -4.07
N ALA A 276 2.84 2.11 -4.80
CA ALA A 276 3.74 3.26 -4.88
C ALA A 276 3.01 4.53 -5.36
N ARG A 277 2.21 4.42 -6.43
CA ARG A 277 1.43 5.55 -6.97
C ARG A 277 0.32 6.01 -6.02
N ALA A 278 -0.31 5.08 -5.30
CA ALA A 278 -1.29 5.42 -4.28
C ALA A 278 -0.64 6.19 -3.10
N ALA A 279 0.53 5.75 -2.65
CA ALA A 279 1.31 6.45 -1.62
C ALA A 279 1.71 7.86 -2.08
N GLN A 280 2.16 8.03 -3.33
CA GLN A 280 2.47 9.34 -3.91
C GLN A 280 1.24 10.26 -3.92
N LYS A 281 0.08 9.74 -4.36
CA LYS A 281 -1.18 10.51 -4.36
C LYS A 281 -1.61 10.90 -2.94
N ALA A 282 -1.47 10.00 -1.97
CA ALA A 282 -1.81 10.29 -0.57
C ALA A 282 -0.92 11.40 0.02
N LEU A 283 0.38 11.38 -0.29
CA LEU A 283 1.32 12.43 0.11
C LEU A 283 0.93 13.80 -0.47
N ALA A 284 0.59 13.84 -1.77
CA ALA A 284 0.10 15.06 -2.42
C ALA A 284 -1.22 15.57 -1.82
N SER A 285 -2.18 14.68 -1.55
CA SER A 285 -3.46 15.04 -0.92
C SER A 285 -3.28 15.59 0.51
N ARG A 286 -2.37 15.02 1.31
CA ARG A 286 -2.05 15.55 2.64
C ARG A 286 -1.42 16.95 2.57
N ALA A 287 -0.57 17.19 1.57
CA ALA A 287 0.02 18.51 1.34
C ALA A 287 -1.05 19.56 0.95
N ILE A 288 -2.07 19.18 0.17
CA ILE A 288 -3.18 20.07 -0.22
C ILE A 288 -4.16 20.32 0.93
N ALA A 289 -4.47 19.30 1.74
CA ALA A 289 -5.34 19.42 2.90
C ALA A 289 -4.79 20.37 3.98
N ALA A 290 -3.48 20.58 4.03
CA ALA A 290 -2.81 21.51 4.95
C ALA A 290 -3.10 23.01 4.66
N ALA A 291 -4.01 23.35 3.75
CA ALA A 291 -4.23 24.75 3.37
C ALA A 291 -5.69 25.24 3.24
N ARG A 292 -6.74 24.42 3.31
CA ARG A 292 -8.13 24.92 3.11
C ARG A 292 -8.82 25.28 4.42
N ARG A 293 -9.30 26.52 4.52
CA ARG A 293 -10.19 26.98 5.60
C ARG A 293 -11.56 27.26 4.99
N ILE A 294 -12.60 26.61 5.49
CA ILE A 294 -13.95 26.74 4.96
C ILE A 294 -14.91 27.20 6.05
N ALA A 295 -15.90 28.01 5.67
CA ALA A 295 -16.94 28.46 6.58
C ALA A 295 -18.33 28.32 5.96
N MET A 296 -19.28 27.79 6.73
CA MET A 296 -20.71 27.86 6.43
C MET A 296 -21.36 28.85 7.39
N ILE A 297 -22.07 29.83 6.86
CA ILE A 297 -22.60 30.95 7.64
C ILE A 297 -24.09 31.06 7.34
N ILE A 298 -24.91 30.97 8.38
CA ILE A 298 -26.37 30.97 8.29
C ILE A 298 -26.91 32.15 9.09
N GLY A 299 -27.70 33.01 8.46
CA GLY A 299 -28.43 34.10 9.09
C GLY A 299 -29.92 33.96 8.88
N ASN A 300 -30.66 33.46 9.88
CA ASN A 300 -32.11 33.35 9.82
C ASN A 300 -32.73 34.50 10.61
N GLY A 301 -33.40 35.43 9.92
CA GLY A 301 -34.06 36.59 10.52
C GLY A 301 -35.55 36.69 10.23
N GLN A 302 -35.99 36.24 9.06
CA GLN A 302 -37.39 36.34 8.61
C GLN A 302 -38.20 35.11 9.05
N TYR A 303 -38.64 35.09 10.30
CA TYR A 303 -39.50 34.02 10.84
C TYR A 303 -40.98 34.39 10.76
N PRO A 304 -41.79 33.74 9.90
CA PRO A 304 -43.20 34.08 9.75
C PRO A 304 -44.07 33.75 10.98
N TYR A 305 -43.57 32.90 11.89
CA TYR A 305 -44.39 32.30 12.95
C TYR A 305 -43.90 32.55 14.39
N ILE A 306 -42.64 32.96 14.58
CA ILE A 306 -42.00 32.99 15.91
C ILE A 306 -41.23 34.30 16.19
N GLY A 307 -41.50 35.35 15.42
CA GLY A 307 -40.91 36.69 15.60
C GLY A 307 -39.65 36.91 14.76
N THR A 308 -39.62 38.00 14.01
CA THR A 308 -38.48 38.35 13.15
C THR A 308 -37.30 38.88 13.98
N LEU A 309 -36.09 38.54 13.58
CA LEU A 309 -34.85 39.12 14.10
C LEU A 309 -34.32 40.13 13.10
N LYS A 310 -34.00 41.33 13.57
CA LYS A 310 -33.59 42.46 12.74
C LYS A 310 -32.21 42.23 12.13
N ASN A 311 -31.26 41.73 12.91
CA ASN A 311 -29.84 41.76 12.54
C ASN A 311 -29.26 40.41 12.07
N ALA A 312 -29.95 39.29 12.24
CA ALA A 312 -29.40 37.95 11.96
C ALA A 312 -28.88 37.76 10.52
N GLU A 313 -29.57 38.31 9.52
CA GLU A 313 -29.11 38.26 8.12
C GLU A 313 -27.88 39.14 7.88
N ASN A 314 -27.88 40.34 8.46
CA ASN A 314 -26.79 41.30 8.29
C ASN A 314 -25.52 40.82 9.00
N ASP A 315 -25.66 40.22 10.18
CA ASP A 315 -24.59 39.53 10.91
C ASP A 315 -23.94 38.47 10.02
N ALA A 316 -24.74 37.58 9.41
CA ALA A 316 -24.24 36.55 8.51
C ALA A 316 -23.47 37.12 7.30
N VAL A 317 -23.98 38.20 6.69
CA VAL A 317 -23.31 38.88 5.56
C VAL A 317 -21.97 39.49 5.96
N LYS A 318 -21.92 40.22 7.08
CA LYS A 318 -20.68 40.87 7.52
C LYS A 318 -19.64 39.85 8.00
N ILE A 319 -20.05 38.81 8.72
CA ILE A 319 -19.16 37.73 9.15
C ILE A 319 -18.59 36.98 7.94
N ALA A 320 -19.42 36.68 6.93
CA ALA A 320 -18.97 36.03 5.70
C ALA A 320 -17.92 36.86 4.97
N ALA A 321 -18.19 38.15 4.75
CA ALA A 321 -17.24 39.03 4.09
C ALA A 321 -15.91 39.14 4.87
N ALA A 322 -15.98 39.22 6.20
CA ALA A 322 -14.78 39.33 7.04
C ALA A 322 -13.95 38.05 7.02
N LEU A 323 -14.57 36.87 7.15
CA LEU A 323 -13.86 35.59 7.07
C LEU A 323 -13.29 35.35 5.68
N GLN A 324 -14.04 35.70 4.62
CA GLN A 324 -13.55 35.61 3.25
C GLN A 324 -12.31 36.47 3.02
N ALA A 325 -12.29 37.70 3.53
CA ALA A 325 -11.12 38.58 3.50
C ALA A 325 -9.92 38.03 4.28
N LYS A 326 -10.13 37.05 5.17
CA LYS A 326 -9.10 36.30 5.91
C LYS A 326 -8.77 34.94 5.27
N GLY A 327 -9.22 34.70 4.04
CA GLY A 327 -8.87 33.50 3.27
C GLY A 327 -9.74 32.28 3.53
N TYR A 328 -10.91 32.46 4.16
CA TYR A 328 -11.92 31.41 4.22
C TYR A 328 -12.66 31.30 2.89
N GLU A 329 -12.88 30.07 2.45
CA GLU A 329 -13.87 29.78 1.41
C GLU A 329 -15.26 29.74 2.06
N ILE A 330 -16.13 30.68 1.70
CA ILE A 330 -17.51 30.72 2.19
C ILE A 330 -18.34 29.76 1.34
N MET A 331 -18.94 28.77 2.00
CA MET A 331 -19.80 27.78 1.38
C MET A 331 -21.23 28.32 1.38
N GLY A 332 -21.69 28.82 0.23
CA GLY A 332 -23.05 29.31 0.03
C GLY A 332 -23.94 28.38 -0.80
N PRO A 333 -25.19 28.81 -1.09
CA PRO A 333 -26.11 28.04 -1.93
C PRO A 333 -25.50 27.76 -3.30
N ASN A 334 -25.63 26.52 -3.78
CA ASN A 334 -25.14 26.10 -5.10
C ASN A 334 -23.64 26.36 -5.33
N GLY A 335 -22.83 26.40 -4.27
CA GLY A 335 -21.38 26.62 -4.37
C GLY A 335 -20.96 28.08 -4.55
N THR A 336 -21.85 29.04 -4.31
CA THR A 336 -21.54 30.47 -4.36
C THR A 336 -20.78 30.93 -3.11
N ALA A 337 -19.98 31.99 -3.24
CA ALA A 337 -19.26 32.62 -2.11
C ALA A 337 -20.16 33.63 -1.37
N ALA A 338 -21.26 33.15 -0.78
CA ALA A 338 -22.23 33.97 -0.06
C ALA A 338 -22.72 33.23 1.20
N PRO A 339 -23.13 33.94 2.27
CA PRO A 339 -23.81 33.28 3.39
C PRO A 339 -25.18 32.77 2.96
N PHE A 340 -25.71 31.82 3.72
CA PHE A 340 -27.10 31.41 3.64
C PHE A 340 -27.97 32.34 4.49
N THR A 341 -29.08 32.84 3.94
CA THR A 341 -30.07 33.60 4.70
C THR A 341 -31.44 32.94 4.64
N ASN A 342 -32.15 32.99 5.77
CA ASN A 342 -33.55 32.55 5.92
C ASN A 342 -33.81 31.12 5.39
N LEU A 343 -33.06 30.15 5.91
CA LEU A 343 -33.19 28.76 5.49
C LEU A 343 -34.36 28.03 6.18
N THR A 344 -35.12 27.30 5.37
CA THR A 344 -36.04 26.26 5.84
C THR A 344 -35.26 25.06 6.40
N LYS A 345 -35.93 24.17 7.14
CA LYS A 345 -35.27 22.98 7.72
C LYS A 345 -34.56 22.15 6.66
N SER A 346 -35.26 21.84 5.57
CA SER A 346 -34.74 21.04 4.47
C SER A 346 -33.48 21.68 3.85
N GLN A 347 -33.50 23.01 3.67
CA GLN A 347 -32.34 23.74 3.15
C GLN A 347 -31.17 23.75 4.13
N MET A 348 -31.42 23.89 5.45
CA MET A 348 -30.36 23.78 6.46
C MET A 348 -29.72 22.38 6.46
N GLU A 349 -30.53 21.32 6.42
CA GLU A 349 -30.04 19.94 6.40
C GLU A 349 -29.20 19.65 5.13
N ALA A 350 -29.67 20.10 3.97
CA ALA A 350 -28.93 19.98 2.71
C ALA A 350 -27.61 20.78 2.71
N ALA A 351 -27.62 22.00 3.26
CA ALA A 351 -26.41 22.81 3.40
C ALA A 351 -25.37 22.12 4.31
N LEU A 352 -25.83 21.51 5.41
CA LEU A 352 -24.98 20.74 6.32
C LEU A 352 -24.38 19.50 5.67
N ASP A 353 -25.14 18.76 4.84
CA ASP A 353 -24.63 17.61 4.09
C ASP A 353 -23.55 18.03 3.07
N ALA A 354 -23.82 19.09 2.31
CA ALA A 354 -22.86 19.63 1.34
C ALA A 354 -21.58 20.11 2.03
N PHE A 355 -21.71 20.85 3.14
CA PHE A 355 -20.58 21.35 3.92
C PHE A 355 -19.75 20.20 4.49
N GLN A 356 -20.39 19.16 5.02
CA GLN A 356 -19.72 17.97 5.55
C GLN A 356 -18.85 17.28 4.50
N GLY A 357 -19.33 17.17 3.26
CA GLY A 357 -18.56 16.62 2.14
C GLY A 357 -17.29 17.44 1.84
N GLN A 358 -17.39 18.78 1.92
CA GLN A 358 -16.24 19.67 1.69
C GLN A 358 -15.25 19.66 2.86
N ALA A 359 -15.75 19.54 4.09
CA ALA A 359 -14.95 19.57 5.32
C ALA A 359 -13.88 18.47 5.37
N VAL A 360 -14.06 17.35 4.67
CA VAL A 360 -13.08 16.24 4.55
C VAL A 360 -11.70 16.73 4.08
N THR A 361 -11.66 17.81 3.29
CA THR A 361 -10.42 18.35 2.71
C THR A 361 -9.94 19.64 3.37
N ALA A 362 -10.60 20.07 4.45
CA ALA A 362 -10.29 21.31 5.16
C ALA A 362 -9.41 21.08 6.40
N GLU A 363 -8.48 22.00 6.67
CA GLU A 363 -7.78 22.07 7.96
C GLU A 363 -8.68 22.69 9.03
N VAL A 364 -9.43 23.74 8.67
CA VAL A 364 -10.36 24.42 9.57
C VAL A 364 -11.75 24.44 8.93
N ALA A 365 -12.73 23.92 9.66
CA ALA A 365 -14.14 24.02 9.29
C ALA A 365 -14.87 24.82 10.37
N LEU A 366 -15.47 25.94 9.95
CA LEU A 366 -16.25 26.82 10.80
C LEU A 366 -17.73 26.80 10.39
N ILE A 367 -18.62 26.71 11.37
CA ILE A 367 -20.04 27.02 11.17
C ILE A 367 -20.40 28.20 12.05
N TRP A 368 -21.00 29.23 11.44
CA TRP A 368 -21.64 30.35 12.14
C TRP A 368 -23.15 30.27 11.92
N TYR A 369 -23.91 30.39 13.00
CA TYR A 369 -25.37 30.50 12.92
C TYR A 369 -25.84 31.72 13.71
N ALA A 370 -26.57 32.62 13.07
CA ALA A 370 -27.31 33.71 13.70
C ALA A 370 -28.82 33.47 13.52
N GLY A 371 -29.59 33.45 14.61
CA GLY A 371 -31.03 33.20 14.55
C GLY A 371 -31.65 32.77 15.88
N HIS A 372 -32.85 32.20 15.81
CA HIS A 372 -33.52 31.62 16.98
C HIS A 372 -32.96 30.25 17.33
N GLY A 373 -32.84 29.98 18.62
CA GLY A 373 -32.32 28.71 19.13
C GLY A 373 -32.90 28.42 20.49
N SER A 374 -33.38 27.21 20.70
CA SER A 374 -34.06 26.78 21.92
C SER A 374 -33.57 25.40 22.33
N SER A 375 -33.64 25.12 23.62
CA SER A 375 -33.36 23.79 24.15
C SER A 375 -34.65 23.06 24.49
N PHE A 376 -34.58 21.73 24.43
CA PHE A 376 -35.68 20.85 24.78
C PHE A 376 -35.25 19.89 25.88
N GLN A 377 -36.07 19.81 26.94
CA GLN A 377 -35.83 18.91 28.06
C GLN A 377 -37.09 18.13 28.43
N ILE A 378 -36.99 16.79 28.40
CA ILE A 378 -37.97 15.88 29.02
C ILE A 378 -37.28 15.18 30.19
N ALA A 379 -37.68 15.53 31.42
CA ALA A 379 -37.11 14.96 32.65
C ALA A 379 -35.57 14.99 32.66
N ASP A 380 -34.91 14.10 33.40
CA ASP A 380 -33.45 14.08 33.57
C ASP A 380 -32.69 13.36 32.45
N GLN A 381 -33.36 12.81 31.43
CA GLN A 381 -32.72 11.88 30.48
C GLN A 381 -32.54 12.39 29.05
N GLN A 382 -33.27 13.41 28.59
CA GLN A 382 -33.08 13.97 27.24
C GLN A 382 -32.98 15.49 27.28
N LYS A 383 -31.78 15.99 26.95
CA LYS A 383 -31.41 17.41 26.91
C LYS A 383 -30.70 17.65 25.59
N ASP A 384 -31.26 18.48 24.72
CA ASP A 384 -30.63 18.83 23.45
C ASP A 384 -30.87 20.29 23.09
N ASN A 385 -29.92 20.85 22.35
CA ASN A 385 -29.96 22.19 21.79
C ASN A 385 -30.41 22.14 20.33
N PHE A 386 -31.34 23.02 19.95
CA PHE A 386 -31.87 23.10 18.60
C PHE A 386 -31.82 24.53 18.06
N LEU A 387 -31.39 24.65 16.82
CA LEU A 387 -31.48 25.87 16.02
C LEU A 387 -32.79 25.85 15.24
N LEU A 388 -33.45 26.99 15.12
CA LEU A 388 -34.78 27.08 14.52
C LEU A 388 -34.69 27.55 13.07
N PRO A 389 -35.13 26.74 12.10
CA PRO A 389 -35.31 27.16 10.72
C PRO A 389 -36.43 28.20 10.56
N ILE A 390 -36.48 28.95 9.46
CA ILE A 390 -37.52 29.99 9.28
C ILE A 390 -38.94 29.44 9.17
N ASP A 391 -39.10 28.20 8.70
CA ASP A 391 -40.37 27.49 8.62
C ASP A 391 -40.74 26.81 9.94
N PHE A 392 -39.99 27.07 11.02
CA PHE A 392 -40.30 26.55 12.34
C PHE A 392 -41.62 27.10 12.86
N ARG A 393 -42.58 26.18 13.02
CA ARG A 393 -43.87 26.44 13.66
C ARG A 393 -44.20 25.25 14.54
N SER A 394 -44.43 25.52 15.81
CA SER A 394 -44.78 24.51 16.79
C SER A 394 -46.12 24.83 17.47
N LYS A 395 -46.91 23.78 17.73
CA LYS A 395 -48.06 23.80 18.67
C LYS A 395 -47.78 22.98 19.93
N ASP A 396 -46.81 22.05 19.86
CA ASP A 396 -46.33 21.19 20.93
C ASP A 396 -44.81 21.30 21.04
N ALA A 397 -44.28 21.45 22.25
CA ALA A 397 -42.85 21.50 22.54
C ALA A 397 -42.06 20.35 21.88
N LYS A 398 -42.62 19.15 21.75
CA LYS A 398 -41.97 17.99 21.09
C LYS A 398 -41.71 18.17 19.60
N ASP A 399 -42.42 19.08 18.93
CA ASP A 399 -42.23 19.37 17.51
C ASP A 399 -40.78 19.79 17.20
N ILE A 400 -40.06 20.37 18.17
CA ILE A 400 -38.68 20.79 17.99
C ILE A 400 -37.73 19.63 17.67
N LEU A 401 -38.04 18.42 18.15
CA LEU A 401 -37.26 17.22 17.86
C LEU A 401 -37.27 16.85 16.37
N VAL A 402 -38.34 17.23 15.66
CA VAL A 402 -38.54 16.90 14.24
C VAL A 402 -38.37 18.12 13.34
N LYS A 403 -38.70 19.32 13.84
CA LYS A 403 -38.73 20.57 13.06
C LYS A 403 -37.51 21.47 13.30
N GLY A 404 -36.82 21.31 14.42
CA GLY A 404 -35.55 22.00 14.69
C GLY A 404 -34.38 21.26 14.05
N VAL A 405 -33.22 21.94 14.00
CA VAL A 405 -31.94 21.34 13.61
C VAL A 405 -31.08 21.23 14.88
N SER A 406 -30.71 20.02 15.28
CA SER A 406 -29.94 19.84 16.52
C SER A 406 -28.52 20.38 16.40
N VAL A 407 -27.96 20.92 17.49
CA VAL A 407 -26.55 21.31 17.57
C VAL A 407 -25.64 20.11 17.31
N GLU A 408 -26.03 18.89 17.71
CA GLU A 408 -25.33 17.66 17.33
C GLU A 408 -25.26 17.42 15.83
N ARG A 409 -26.28 17.82 15.06
CA ARG A 409 -26.21 17.77 13.59
C ARG A 409 -25.19 18.77 13.04
N MET A 410 -25.12 19.98 13.62
CA MET A 410 -24.12 21.00 13.27
C MET A 410 -22.69 20.50 13.57
N LYS A 411 -22.48 19.92 14.75
CA LYS A 411 -21.20 19.30 15.17
C LYS A 411 -20.76 18.24 14.17
N ARG A 412 -21.66 17.33 13.77
CA ARG A 412 -21.33 16.28 12.78
C ARG A 412 -20.85 16.82 11.43
N ALA A 413 -21.34 17.98 11.01
CA ALA A 413 -20.93 18.56 9.73
C ALA A 413 -19.48 19.05 9.71
N VAL A 414 -18.89 19.43 10.86
CA VAL A 414 -17.48 19.87 10.94
C VAL A 414 -16.51 18.73 11.26
N ILE A 415 -16.97 17.59 11.81
CA ILE A 415 -16.13 16.45 12.24
C ILE A 415 -15.11 16.00 11.18
N PRO A 416 -15.43 15.91 9.87
CA PRO A 416 -14.47 15.39 8.90
C PRO A 416 -13.21 16.24 8.71
N SER A 417 -13.19 17.49 9.18
CA SER A 417 -12.00 18.36 9.10
C SER A 417 -10.87 17.90 10.01
N SER A 418 -9.65 18.21 9.57
CA SER A 418 -8.43 17.54 10.05
C SER A 418 -7.73 18.22 11.23
N ARG A 419 -7.98 19.51 11.51
CA ARG A 419 -7.19 20.27 12.50
C ARG A 419 -7.99 21.10 13.51
N LEU A 420 -8.95 21.91 13.07
CA LEU A 420 -9.75 22.74 13.98
C LEU A 420 -11.22 22.79 13.53
N ARG A 421 -12.13 22.45 14.45
CA ARG A 421 -13.57 22.48 14.24
C ARG A 421 -14.17 23.59 15.08
N VAL A 422 -14.85 24.53 14.45
CA VAL A 422 -15.40 25.70 15.12
C VAL A 422 -16.90 25.77 14.88
N LEU A 423 -17.67 25.88 15.95
CA LEU A 423 -19.11 26.14 15.89
C LEU A 423 -19.40 27.38 16.72
N ILE A 424 -19.81 28.45 16.05
CA ILE A 424 -20.22 29.70 16.69
C ILE A 424 -21.72 29.84 16.51
N ILE A 425 -22.43 29.82 17.63
CA ILE A 425 -23.88 29.88 17.68
C ILE A 425 -24.26 31.19 18.33
N ASP A 426 -24.64 32.11 17.48
CA ASP A 426 -25.25 33.37 17.83
C ASP A 426 -26.77 33.25 17.87
N ALA A 427 -27.24 32.34 18.72
CA ALA A 427 -28.63 31.99 18.86
C ALA A 427 -29.14 32.16 20.28
N CYS A 428 -30.47 32.19 20.39
CA CYS A 428 -31.25 32.58 21.57
C CYS A 428 -31.56 34.08 21.66
N ARG A 429 -31.91 34.71 20.54
CA ARG A 429 -32.24 36.14 20.52
C ARG A 429 -33.65 36.46 21.02
N ASP A 430 -34.69 35.75 20.56
CA ASP A 430 -36.02 35.84 21.18
C ASP A 430 -36.99 34.73 20.71
N ASN A 431 -37.03 33.59 21.38
CA ASN A 431 -37.95 32.51 20.97
C ASN A 431 -39.40 32.82 21.40
N ASN A 432 -40.14 33.61 20.63
CA ASN A 432 -41.58 33.89 20.82
C ASN A 432 -42.48 32.71 20.43
N VAL A 433 -42.03 31.49 20.69
CA VAL A 433 -42.74 30.25 20.35
C VAL A 433 -43.85 30.02 21.37
N GLN A 434 -45.11 30.16 20.94
CA GLN A 434 -46.28 29.83 21.77
C GLN A 434 -46.52 28.31 21.75
N VAL A 435 -46.22 27.61 22.86
CA VAL A 435 -46.44 26.15 23.00
C VAL A 435 -47.45 25.81 24.08
N THR A 436 -48.22 24.74 23.85
CA THR A 436 -49.27 24.26 24.76
C THR A 436 -48.77 23.28 25.83
N THR A 437 -47.57 22.71 25.66
CA THR A 437 -46.96 21.67 26.51
C THR A 437 -45.65 22.16 27.16
N ARG A 438 -45.31 21.64 28.36
CA ARG A 438 -44.03 21.94 29.03
C ARG A 438 -42.89 21.17 28.35
N GLY A 439 -41.78 21.82 28.02
CA GLY A 439 -40.57 21.14 27.51
C GLY A 439 -39.55 22.05 26.82
N LEU A 440 -40.01 23.09 26.12
CA LEU A 440 -39.11 24.12 25.57
C LEU A 440 -38.61 25.06 26.66
N LYS A 441 -37.35 25.45 26.56
CA LYS A 441 -36.74 26.48 27.41
C LYS A 441 -36.27 27.65 26.57
N ARG A 442 -36.32 28.85 27.17
CA ARG A 442 -35.53 29.99 26.70
C ARG A 442 -34.07 29.65 26.94
N GLY A 443 -33.20 30.05 26.03
CA GLY A 443 -31.80 29.67 26.10
C GLY A 443 -31.47 28.34 25.47
N LEU A 444 -30.21 28.22 25.10
CA LEU A 444 -29.54 26.95 24.91
C LEU A 444 -29.07 26.42 26.27
N LEU A 445 -28.95 25.11 26.41
CA LEU A 445 -28.33 24.44 27.55
C LEU A 445 -26.80 24.42 27.38
N PRO A 446 -26.02 24.30 28.47
CA PRO A 446 -24.56 24.19 28.35
C PRO A 446 -24.15 22.96 27.53
N GLU A 447 -23.05 23.07 26.78
CA GLU A 447 -22.47 21.97 26.00
C GLU A 447 -21.31 21.27 26.74
N GLY A 448 -21.04 20.02 26.35
CA GLY A 448 -19.83 19.32 26.77
C GLY A 448 -18.58 19.90 26.12
N ARG A 449 -17.44 19.86 26.84
CA ARG A 449 -16.14 20.26 26.28
C ARG A 449 -15.59 19.17 25.34
N ASN A 450 -14.93 19.59 24.26
CA ASN A 450 -14.39 18.71 23.22
C ASN A 450 -12.88 18.94 23.04
N ASN A 451 -12.11 17.89 22.74
CA ASN A 451 -10.64 17.97 22.62
C ASN A 451 -10.16 18.56 21.29
N ASP A 452 -11.00 18.57 20.27
CA ASP A 452 -10.67 18.95 18.88
C ASP A 452 -11.74 19.86 18.25
N MET A 453 -12.65 20.38 19.07
CA MET A 453 -13.72 21.28 18.66
C MET A 453 -13.89 22.42 19.65
N VAL A 454 -14.17 23.61 19.13
CA VAL A 454 -14.51 24.80 19.88
C VAL A 454 -15.94 25.19 19.57
N ILE A 455 -16.79 25.21 20.61
CA ILE A 455 -18.17 25.69 20.50
C ILE A 455 -18.27 26.98 21.30
N MET A 456 -18.84 28.03 20.71
CA MET A 456 -19.12 29.29 21.41
C MET A 456 -20.58 29.67 21.24
N PHE A 457 -21.26 29.91 22.37
CA PHE A 457 -22.61 30.47 22.38
C PHE A 457 -22.54 31.96 22.67
N SER A 458 -23.41 32.74 22.05
CA SER A 458 -23.38 34.21 22.18
C SER A 458 -23.82 34.73 23.54
N THR A 459 -24.42 33.91 24.39
CA THR A 459 -24.81 34.24 25.77
C THR A 459 -24.72 33.01 26.66
N LYS A 460 -24.96 33.17 27.97
CA LYS A 460 -24.97 32.05 28.92
C LYS A 460 -26.15 31.13 28.71
N ALA A 461 -25.99 29.90 29.17
CA ALA A 461 -27.09 28.94 29.17
C ALA A 461 -28.36 29.49 29.85
N GLY A 462 -29.49 29.36 29.17
CA GLY A 462 -30.78 29.87 29.65
C GLY A 462 -31.06 31.36 29.41
N GLU A 463 -30.06 32.15 29.00
CA GLU A 463 -30.19 33.59 28.77
C GLU A 463 -30.48 33.93 27.30
N GLN A 464 -30.86 35.19 27.04
CA GLN A 464 -31.12 35.69 25.69
C GLN A 464 -29.92 36.52 25.19
N ALA A 465 -29.56 36.32 23.93
CA ALA A 465 -28.57 37.15 23.25
C ALA A 465 -29.27 38.38 22.68
N GLU A 466 -28.66 39.55 22.79
CA GLU A 466 -29.23 40.77 22.22
C GLU A 466 -29.12 40.74 20.69
N ASP A 467 -30.21 41.09 20.02
CA ASP A 467 -30.17 41.35 18.57
C ASP A 467 -29.52 42.72 18.28
N GLY A 468 -29.54 43.64 19.25
CA GLY A 468 -28.97 44.98 19.17
C GLY A 468 -29.85 46.01 18.45
N ASP A 469 -29.73 47.27 18.83
CA ASP A 469 -30.46 48.37 18.19
C ASP A 469 -29.75 48.93 16.93
N GLY A 470 -28.48 48.55 16.73
CA GLY A 470 -27.64 48.94 15.60
C GLY A 470 -27.89 48.12 14.32
N GLU A 471 -26.90 48.14 13.42
CA GLU A 471 -26.88 47.34 12.17
C GLU A 471 -26.47 45.88 12.41
N LEU A 472 -25.84 45.59 13.54
CA LEU A 472 -25.31 44.29 13.92
C LEU A 472 -25.68 43.99 15.37
N SER A 473 -25.66 42.71 15.72
CA SER A 473 -25.73 42.31 17.13
C SER A 473 -24.44 42.63 17.89
N PRO A 474 -24.52 42.85 19.22
CA PRO A 474 -23.32 43.02 20.04
C PRO A 474 -22.32 41.86 19.90
N PHE A 475 -22.81 40.64 19.67
CA PHE A 475 -21.98 39.46 19.45
C PHE A 475 -21.23 39.51 18.13
N ALA A 476 -21.91 39.77 17.01
CA ALA A 476 -21.29 39.90 15.70
C ALA A 476 -20.30 41.09 15.67
N GLU A 477 -20.64 42.22 16.28
CA GLU A 477 -19.73 43.36 16.41
C GLU A 477 -18.45 42.98 17.18
N GLY A 478 -18.60 42.38 18.36
CA GLY A 478 -17.46 41.96 19.18
C GLY A 478 -16.54 40.97 18.44
N PHE A 479 -17.12 40.05 17.67
CA PHE A 479 -16.36 39.12 16.84
C PHE A 479 -15.60 39.82 15.72
N LEU A 480 -16.27 40.71 14.97
CA LEU A 480 -15.67 41.43 13.85
C LEU A 480 -14.55 42.38 14.30
N GLU A 481 -14.74 43.07 15.42
CA GLU A 481 -13.71 43.92 16.03
C GLU A 481 -12.47 43.11 16.40
N GLU A 482 -12.63 41.95 17.03
CA GLU A 482 -11.49 41.10 17.41
C GLU A 482 -10.80 40.49 16.18
N LEU A 483 -11.57 40.07 15.17
CA LEU A 483 -11.04 39.56 13.90
C LEU A 483 -10.25 40.61 13.12
N SER A 484 -10.64 41.88 13.26
CA SER A 484 -9.91 43.00 12.67
C SER A 484 -8.65 43.34 13.47
N ALA A 485 -8.79 43.50 14.79
CA ALA A 485 -7.71 43.98 15.67
C ALA A 485 -6.61 42.94 15.88
N ASN A 486 -6.97 41.68 16.15
CA ASN A 486 -6.03 40.64 16.53
C ASN A 486 -6.28 39.31 15.78
N PRO A 487 -6.23 39.29 14.43
CA PRO A 487 -6.58 38.11 13.63
C PRO A 487 -5.72 36.87 13.92
N LYS A 488 -4.50 37.07 14.43
CA LYS A 488 -3.52 36.01 14.71
C LYS A 488 -3.58 35.50 16.15
N ASN A 489 -4.53 35.95 16.96
CA ASN A 489 -4.73 35.38 18.29
C ASN A 489 -5.02 33.89 18.17
N THR A 490 -4.46 33.12 19.10
CA THR A 490 -4.83 31.71 19.28
C THR A 490 -6.35 31.63 19.45
N ILE A 491 -6.99 30.59 18.95
CA ILE A 491 -8.46 30.49 18.94
C ILE A 491 -9.09 30.71 20.31
N LEU A 492 -8.47 30.22 21.39
CA LEU A 492 -8.98 30.42 22.75
C LEU A 492 -8.86 31.89 23.20
N ASN A 493 -7.69 32.52 23.03
CA ASN A 493 -7.51 33.94 23.34
C ASN A 493 -8.43 34.83 22.50
N PHE A 494 -8.59 34.49 21.22
CA PHE A 494 -9.48 35.18 20.30
C PHE A 494 -10.92 35.17 20.81
N LEU A 495 -11.49 34.00 21.09
CA LEU A 495 -12.88 33.91 21.56
C LEU A 495 -13.07 34.47 22.96
N THR A 496 -12.05 34.39 23.83
CA THR A 496 -12.06 35.03 25.15
C THR A 496 -12.13 36.55 25.02
N ALA A 497 -11.36 37.13 24.09
CA ALA A 497 -11.41 38.55 23.81
C ALA A 497 -12.75 38.98 23.19
N VAL A 498 -13.34 38.15 22.31
CA VAL A 498 -14.72 38.36 21.81
C VAL A 498 -15.69 38.43 22.98
N SER A 499 -15.66 37.47 23.92
CA SER A 499 -16.52 37.47 25.12
C SER A 499 -16.37 38.77 25.94
N GLY A 500 -15.13 39.24 26.12
CA GLY A 500 -14.86 40.51 26.80
C GLY A 500 -15.46 41.73 26.09
N ARG A 501 -15.40 41.79 24.76
CA ARG A 501 -15.98 42.88 23.95
C ARG A 501 -17.50 42.88 24.03
N VAL A 502 -18.14 41.71 23.94
CA VAL A 502 -19.60 41.58 24.03
C VAL A 502 -20.10 42.04 25.40
N LYS A 503 -19.43 41.61 26.47
CA LYS A 503 -19.75 42.04 27.84
C LYS A 503 -19.62 43.56 28.02
N ALA A 504 -18.63 44.18 27.41
CA ALA A 504 -18.44 45.63 27.49
C ALA A 504 -19.52 46.43 26.75
N LYS A 505 -20.08 45.88 25.67
CA LYS A 505 -21.13 46.51 24.86
C LYS A 505 -22.53 46.40 25.47
N THR A 506 -22.77 45.34 26.25
CA THR A 506 -24.09 45.01 26.83
C THR A 506 -24.18 45.31 28.33
N ASP A 507 -23.12 45.87 28.92
CA ASP A 507 -23.04 46.38 30.30
C ASP A 507 -23.87 45.67 31.39
N PRO A 508 -23.47 44.50 31.92
CA PRO A 508 -22.76 43.34 31.37
C PRO A 508 -23.75 42.19 31.06
N ASP A 509 -24.89 42.51 30.43
CA ASP A 509 -26.07 41.64 30.39
C ASP A 509 -25.92 40.43 29.47
N GLN A 510 -25.02 40.48 28.48
CA GLN A 510 -24.72 39.35 27.59
C GLN A 510 -23.31 38.83 27.78
N ILE A 511 -23.19 37.56 28.20
CA ILE A 511 -21.90 36.92 28.47
C ILE A 511 -21.76 35.65 27.63
N PRO A 512 -20.97 35.68 26.54
CA PRO A 512 -20.72 34.49 25.74
C PRO A 512 -20.00 33.37 26.48
N GLU A 513 -20.38 32.12 26.22
CA GLU A 513 -19.77 30.91 26.80
C GLU A 513 -19.00 30.10 25.76
N ILE A 514 -17.84 29.57 26.16
CA ILE A 514 -16.94 28.77 25.31
C ILE A 514 -16.82 27.36 25.88
N PHE A 515 -17.09 26.35 25.05
CA PHE A 515 -17.04 24.94 25.39
C PHE A 515 -15.94 24.23 24.58
N THR A 516 -14.77 24.07 25.19
CA THR A 516 -13.62 23.39 24.55
C THR A 516 -12.60 22.91 25.57
N ASN A 517 -11.84 21.87 25.20
CA ASN A 517 -10.57 21.46 25.84
C ASN A 517 -9.37 21.74 24.91
N VAL A 518 -9.58 22.38 23.76
CA VAL A 518 -8.52 22.76 22.82
C VAL A 518 -7.61 23.79 23.49
N THR A 519 -6.33 23.44 23.64
CA THR A 519 -5.32 24.28 24.31
C THR A 519 -4.08 24.54 23.44
N ASP A 520 -4.07 24.09 22.18
CA ASP A 520 -2.92 24.27 21.29
C ASP A 520 -2.67 25.76 21.02
N PRO A 521 -1.54 26.33 21.49
CA PRO A 521 -1.22 27.74 21.35
C PRO A 521 -0.85 28.13 19.91
N LYS A 522 -0.79 27.18 18.97
CA LYS A 522 -0.55 27.43 17.54
C LYS A 522 -1.82 27.41 16.70
N LEU A 523 -2.97 27.02 17.26
CA LEU A 523 -4.23 27.04 16.53
C LEU A 523 -4.82 28.45 16.53
N THR A 524 -4.89 29.06 15.35
CA THR A 524 -5.47 30.37 15.11
C THR A 524 -6.70 30.25 14.21
N LEU A 525 -7.62 31.21 14.30
CA LEU A 525 -8.77 31.29 13.39
C LEU A 525 -8.32 31.72 11.99
N VAL A 526 -7.36 32.63 11.88
CA VAL A 526 -6.80 33.09 10.59
C VAL A 526 -5.38 32.55 10.41
N LYS A 527 -4.96 32.30 9.16
CA LYS A 527 -3.58 31.90 8.85
C LYS A 527 -2.53 32.95 9.19
#